data_AF-A0A969XNJ3-F1
#
_entry.id   AF-A0A969XNJ3-F1
#
_cell.length_a   1.000
_cell.length_b   1.000
_cell.length_c   1.000
_cell.angle_alpha   90.00
_cell.angle_beta   90.00
_cell.angle_gamma   90.00
#
_symmetry.space_group_name_H-M   'P 1'
#
loop_
_entity.id
_entity.type
_entity.pdbx_description
1 polymer ?
#
loop_
_entity_poly.entity_id
_entity_poly.type
_entity_poly.pdbx_seq_one_letter_code
_entity_poly.pdbx_strand_id
1 'polypeptide(L)'
;MAPLRRRWAAVQEEARTLADERDAAAAAVRRNGRQKTLAALLTGFAGELAEIQVLDPACGSGNFLYVALRSLLDLWKEVAGFGFSLGLSGMMPLYG
;
A
#
# COMPACT_ATOMS: atom_id res chain seq x y z
N MET A 1 2.35 13.86 -6.24
CA MET A 1 1.64 12.82 -5.45
C MET A 1 0.19 12.54 -5.87
N ALA A 2 -0.54 13.47 -6.51
CA ALA A 2 -1.97 13.25 -6.82
C ALA A 2 -2.30 11.93 -7.56
N PRO A 3 -1.51 11.45 -8.54
CA PRO A 3 -1.77 10.15 -9.18
C PRO A 3 -1.67 8.96 -8.23
N LEU A 4 -0.62 8.91 -7.41
CA LEU A 4 -0.42 7.86 -6.41
C LEU A 4 -1.51 7.88 -5.33
N ARG A 5 -1.97 9.07 -4.93
CA ARG A 5 -3.07 9.22 -3.97
C ARG A 5 -4.40 8.70 -4.55
N ARG A 6 -4.67 8.92 -5.84
CA ARG A 6 -5.85 8.34 -6.51
C ARG A 6 -5.75 6.81 -6.60
N ARG A 7 -4.58 6.29 -6.99
CA ARG A 7 -4.34 4.85 -7.02
C ARG A 7 -4.51 4.24 -5.63
N TRP A 8 -3.98 4.89 -4.60
CA TRP A 8 -4.13 4.46 -3.22
C TRP A 8 -5.61 4.41 -2.80
N ALA A 9 -6.40 5.45 -3.10
CA ALA A 9 -7.84 5.43 -2.80
C ALA A 9 -8.56 4.24 -3.45
N ALA A 10 -8.24 3.92 -4.70
CA ALA A 10 -8.81 2.75 -5.38
C ALA A 10 -8.41 1.43 -4.70
N VAL A 11 -7.13 1.29 -4.31
CA VAL A 11 -6.64 0.11 -3.57
C VAL A 11 -7.33 -0.02 -2.22
N GLN A 12 -7.60 1.09 -1.52
CA GLN A 12 -8.31 1.07 -0.24
C GLN A 12 -9.76 0.58 -0.36
N GLU A 13 -10.48 0.99 -1.41
CA GLU A 13 -11.85 0.50 -1.66
C GLU A 13 -11.87 -1.00 -1.98
N GLU A 14 -10.96 -1.45 -2.83
CA GLU A 14 -10.84 -2.88 -3.17
C GLU A 14 -10.45 -3.73 -1.94
N ALA A 15 -9.52 -3.24 -1.13
CA ALA A 15 -9.10 -3.89 0.10
C ALA A 15 -10.22 -3.97 1.15
N ARG A 16 -11.04 -2.91 1.29
CA ARG A 16 -12.24 -2.95 2.15
C ARG A 16 -13.21 -4.01 1.69
N THR A 17 -13.50 -4.05 0.39
CA THR A 17 -14.38 -5.06 -0.20
C THR A 17 -13.88 -6.48 0.08
N LEU A 18 -12.58 -6.74 -0.09
CA LEU A 18 -11.97 -8.04 0.19
C LEU A 18 -12.04 -8.41 1.68
N ALA A 19 -11.88 -7.44 2.58
CA ALA A 19 -12.02 -7.64 4.02
C ALA A 19 -13.46 -7.98 4.40
N ASP A 20 -14.45 -7.26 3.86
CA ASP A 20 -15.87 -7.55 4.09
C ASP A 20 -16.26 -8.94 3.57
N GLU A 21 -15.80 -9.30 2.37
CA GLU A 21 -16.03 -10.64 1.80
C GLU A 21 -15.35 -11.76 2.61
N ARG A 22 -14.18 -11.48 3.19
CA ARG A 22 -13.49 -12.39 4.11
C ARG A 22 -14.35 -12.58 5.36
N ASP A 23 -14.83 -11.49 5.96
CA ASP A 23 -15.53 -11.54 7.25
C ASP A 23 -16.93 -12.17 7.10
N ALA A 24 -17.57 -12.00 5.94
CA ALA A 24 -18.83 -12.68 5.61
C ALA A 24 -18.68 -14.18 5.26
N ALA A 25 -17.47 -14.65 4.95
CA ALA A 25 -17.29 -16.03 4.49
C ALA A 25 -17.36 -17.04 5.65
N ALA A 26 -18.33 -17.96 5.58
CA ALA A 26 -18.50 -19.05 6.56
C ALA A 26 -17.38 -20.11 6.49
N ALA A 27 -16.89 -20.43 5.30
CA ALA A 27 -15.86 -21.45 5.09
C ALA A 27 -14.45 -20.90 5.33
N ALA A 28 -13.64 -21.59 6.15
CA ALA A 28 -12.27 -21.19 6.45
C ALA A 28 -11.37 -21.08 5.20
N VAL A 29 -11.55 -21.97 4.22
CA VAL A 29 -10.81 -21.91 2.94
C VAL A 29 -11.08 -20.60 2.20
N ARG A 30 -12.34 -20.14 2.18
CA ARG A 30 -12.73 -18.88 1.55
C ARG A 30 -12.16 -17.68 2.30
N ARG A 31 -12.24 -17.68 3.64
CA ARG A 31 -11.61 -16.64 4.49
C ARG A 31 -10.11 -16.52 4.22
N ASN A 32 -9.40 -17.64 4.25
CA ASN A 32 -7.96 -17.68 4.02
C ASN A 32 -7.59 -17.25 2.60
N GLY A 33 -8.42 -17.61 1.60
CA GLY A 33 -8.26 -17.15 0.22
C GLY A 33 -8.36 -15.63 0.13
N ARG A 34 -9.40 -15.02 0.71
CA ARG A 34 -9.57 -13.57 0.71
C ARG A 34 -8.48 -12.84 1.49
N GLN A 35 -8.05 -13.39 2.63
CA GLN A 35 -6.92 -12.86 3.39
C GLN A 35 -5.63 -12.81 2.54
N LYS A 36 -5.36 -13.87 1.76
CA LYS A 36 -4.20 -13.91 0.85
C LYS A 36 -4.32 -12.90 -0.29
N THR A 37 -5.50 -12.77 -0.90
CA THR A 37 -5.75 -11.77 -1.95
C THR A 37 -5.57 -10.36 -1.43
N LEU A 38 -6.10 -10.07 -0.23
CA LEU A 38 -5.92 -8.78 0.45
C LEU A 38 -4.45 -8.47 0.70
N ALA A 39 -3.69 -9.45 1.21
CA ALA A 39 -2.25 -9.30 1.42
C ALA A 39 -1.53 -8.99 0.10
N ALA A 40 -1.81 -9.77 -0.95
CA ALA A 40 -1.20 -9.62 -2.27
C ALA A 40 -1.48 -8.24 -2.90
N LEU A 41 -2.72 -7.75 -2.80
CA LEU A 41 -3.13 -6.43 -3.29
C LEU A 41 -2.29 -5.31 -2.65
N LEU A 42 -2.21 -5.31 -1.31
CA LEU A 42 -1.48 -4.27 -0.59
C LEU A 42 0.04 -4.39 -0.77
N THR A 43 0.59 -5.61 -0.84
CA THR A 43 2.03 -5.80 -1.15
C THR A 43 2.36 -5.40 -2.58
N GLY A 44 1.46 -5.64 -3.54
CA GLY A 44 1.62 -5.22 -4.93
C GLY A 44 1.70 -3.70 -5.04
N PHE A 45 0.77 -2.99 -4.39
CA PHE A 45 0.82 -1.52 -4.36
C PHE A 45 2.07 -0.99 -3.63
N ALA A 46 2.47 -1.61 -2.53
CA ALA A 46 3.74 -1.26 -1.87
C ALA A 46 4.96 -1.47 -2.77
N GLY A 47 4.92 -2.47 -3.66
CA GLY A 47 5.94 -2.72 -4.69
C GLY A 47 5.95 -1.61 -5.74
N GLU A 48 4.77 -1.20 -6.24
CA GLU A 48 4.64 -0.05 -7.15
C GLU A 48 5.28 1.21 -6.54
N LEU A 49 5.12 1.46 -5.23
CA LEU A 49 5.73 2.60 -4.54
C LEU A 49 7.27 2.50 -4.46
N ALA A 50 7.82 1.30 -4.31
CA ALA A 50 9.26 1.07 -4.20
C ALA A 50 10.00 1.30 -5.54
N GLU A 51 9.31 1.12 -6.67
CA GLU A 51 9.86 1.32 -8.01
C GLU A 51 9.86 2.79 -8.46
N ILE A 52 9.27 3.70 -7.68
CA ILE A 52 9.13 5.11 -8.07
C ILE A 52 10.48 5.81 -8.06
N GLN A 53 10.86 6.31 -9.24
CA GLN A 53 12.03 7.16 -9.41
C GLN A 53 11.60 8.63 -9.53
N VAL A 54 12.20 9.48 -8.70
CA VAL A 54 11.99 10.93 -8.71
C VAL A 54 13.26 11.59 -9.23
N LEU A 55 13.17 12.25 -10.39
CA LEU A 55 14.25 13.02 -10.97
C LEU A 55 14.06 14.50 -10.65
N ASP A 56 15.09 15.14 -10.10
CA ASP A 56 15.15 16.60 -9.91
C ASP A 56 16.20 17.19 -10.88
N PRO A 57 15.80 17.77 -12.02
CA PRO A 57 16.72 18.29 -13.04
C PRO A 57 17.30 19.67 -12.69
N ALA A 58 16.91 20.29 -11.57
CA ALA A 58 17.44 21.58 -11.13
C ALA A 58 17.92 21.48 -9.68
N CYS A 59 19.22 21.20 -9.49
CA CYS A 59 19.89 21.14 -8.19
C CYS A 59 19.98 22.52 -7.51
N GLY A 60 18.84 23.15 -7.21
CA GLY A 60 18.73 24.16 -6.17
C GLY A 60 18.99 23.56 -4.78
N SER A 61 18.41 24.11 -3.72
CA SER A 61 18.70 23.78 -2.30
C SER A 61 18.47 22.31 -1.83
N GLY A 62 18.20 21.36 -2.73
CA GLY A 62 18.05 19.93 -2.42
C GLY A 62 16.74 19.55 -1.71
N ASN A 63 15.82 20.50 -1.52
CA ASN A 63 14.62 20.30 -0.69
C ASN A 63 13.52 19.47 -1.39
N PHE A 64 13.45 19.46 -2.72
CA PHE A 64 12.40 18.75 -3.44
C PHE A 64 12.51 17.24 -3.29
N LEU A 65 13.71 16.69 -3.47
CA LEU A 65 13.96 15.25 -3.28
C LEU A 65 13.64 14.80 -1.85
N TYR A 66 13.96 15.63 -0.85
CA TYR A 66 13.60 15.35 0.53
C TYR A 66 12.07 15.30 0.72
N VAL A 67 11.34 16.31 0.24
CA VAL A 67 9.87 16.36 0.34
C VAL A 67 9.21 15.20 -0.42
N ALA A 68 9.75 14.84 -1.59
CA ALA A 68 9.27 13.72 -2.38
C ALA A 68 9.48 12.38 -1.66
N LEU A 69 10.69 12.13 -1.16
CA LEU A 69 11.01 10.93 -0.38
C LEU A 69 10.15 10.85 0.88
N ARG A 70 10.01 11.96 1.60
CA ARG A 70 9.16 12.01 2.80
C ARG A 70 7.71 11.66 2.47
N SER A 71 7.18 12.23 1.39
CA SER A 71 5.82 11.95 0.94
C SER A 71 5.61 10.49 0.52
N LEU A 72 6.61 9.85 -0.09
CA LEU A 72 6.56 8.41 -0.43
C LEU A 72 6.59 7.55 0.83
N LEU A 73 7.48 7.85 1.77
CA LEU A 73 7.59 7.14 3.04
C LEU A 73 6.33 7.27 3.90
N ASP A 74 5.71 8.46 3.91
CA ASP A 74 4.47 8.67 4.65
C ASP A 74 3.31 7.89 4.00
N LEU A 75 3.20 7.88 2.67
CA LEU A 75 2.23 7.02 1.97
C LEU A 75 2.51 5.53 2.25
N TRP A 76 3.77 5.11 2.26
CA TRP A 76 4.15 3.74 2.55
C TRP A 76 3.73 3.30 3.98
N LYS A 77 3.89 4.18 4.97
CA LYS A 77 3.39 3.96 6.34
C LYS A 77 1.87 3.87 6.39
N GLU A 78 1.16 4.70 5.63
CA GLU A 78 -0.30 4.62 5.53
C GLU A 78 -0.76 3.25 5.00
N VAL A 79 -0.08 2.71 3.98
CA VAL A 79 -0.36 1.38 3.43
C VAL A 79 -0.18 0.29 4.50
N ALA A 80 0.95 0.32 5.21
CA ALA A 80 1.24 -0.66 6.26
C ALA A 80 0.24 -0.57 7.43
N GLY A 81 -0.05 0.65 7.90
CA GLY A 81 -1.02 0.87 8.97
C GLY A 81 -2.44 0.45 8.59
N PHE A 82 -2.83 0.69 7.33
CA PHE A 82 -4.11 0.24 6.81
C PHE A 82 -4.19 -1.29 6.73
N GLY A 83 -3.15 -1.96 6.24
CA GLY A 83 -3.07 -3.42 6.24
C GLY A 83 -3.22 -4.01 7.65
N PHE A 84 -2.55 -3.42 8.64
CA PHE A 84 -2.69 -3.81 10.05
C PHE A 84 -4.12 -3.63 10.55
N SER A 85 -4.77 -2.51 10.21
CA SER A 85 -6.17 -2.26 10.60
C SER A 85 -7.15 -3.28 10.02
N LEU A 86 -6.82 -3.88 8.87
CA LEU A 86 -7.58 -4.97 8.24
C LEU A 86 -7.17 -6.36 8.74
N GLY A 87 -6.29 -6.47 9.74
CA GLY A 87 -5.87 -7.74 10.32
C GLY A 87 -4.74 -8.46 9.59
N LEU A 88 -3.90 -7.74 8.83
CA LEU A 88 -2.64 -8.28 8.31
C LEU A 88 -1.52 -8.10 9.34
N SER A 89 -0.93 -9.20 9.80
CA SER A 89 0.12 -9.19 10.84
C SER A 89 1.55 -9.08 10.30
N GLY A 90 1.74 -8.79 9.00
CA GLY A 90 3.04 -8.98 8.35
C GLY A 90 3.36 -8.08 7.16
N MET A 91 2.78 -6.87 7.08
CA MET A 91 3.30 -5.86 6.14
C MET A 91 4.59 -5.24 6.69
N MET A 92 5.69 -6.01 6.67
CA MET A 92 7.05 -5.49 6.85
C MET A 92 7.67 -5.17 5.47
N PRO A 93 8.74 -4.35 5.41
CA PRO A 93 9.25 -3.84 4.14
C PRO A 93 9.56 -4.98 3.20
N LEU A 94 9.10 -4.83 1.96
CA LEU A 94 9.41 -5.70 0.86
C LEU A 94 10.93 -5.86 0.78
N TYR A 95 11.44 -6.93 1.40
CA TYR A 95 12.76 -7.45 1.09
C TYR A 95 12.58 -8.25 -0.19
N GLY A 96 12.99 -7.63 -1.29
CA GLY A 96 13.19 -8.22 -2.61
C GLY A 96 14.29 -7.42 -3.29
#